data_AF-A0A9N8E8A7-F1
#
_entry.id   AF-A0A9N8E8A7-F1
#
_cell.length_a   1.000
_cell.length_b   1.000
_cell.length_c   1.000
_cell.angle_alpha   90.00
_cell.angle_beta   90.00
_cell.angle_gamma   90.00
#
_symmetry.space_group_name_H-M   'P 1'
#
loop_
_entity.id
_entity.type
_entity.pdbx_description
1 polymer ?
#
loop_
_entity_poly.entity_id
_entity_poly.type
_entity_poly.pdbx_seq_one_letter_code
_entity_poly.pdbx_strand_id
1 'polypeptide(L)'
;MSNTFESCLVLNAQAILLVQLGHCEEAIRCIKEALQLLQPNLRLPAATQPQDNGNTKRPYYSIPVLPEGIMHTSSMLSSDNIFSFYPRMFNITEHDDSKFGAAKIFVILIFNLAMAHHVHAALLECEDNANNGWLKLETPRDRQTRLTAILKMYQNVIVGARTTLSPDEVGGLLCVVTAAANNAGHLNTCMNNFQEMQASLNLEMQLMKLSYGACTIPAMDYGIFFSSIFVFLEGAGLSISPAA
;
A
#
# COMPACT_ATOMS: atom_id res chain seq x y z
N MET A 1 -23.81 8.49 -7.51
CA MET A 1 -22.34 8.32 -7.30
C MET A 1 -21.98 7.39 -6.14
N SER A 2 -22.86 7.11 -5.16
CA SER A 2 -22.51 6.25 -4.00
C SER A 2 -22.13 4.82 -4.39
N ASN A 3 -22.84 4.18 -5.34
CA ASN A 3 -22.58 2.78 -5.70
C ASN A 3 -21.18 2.53 -6.28
N THR A 4 -20.58 3.50 -6.99
CA THR A 4 -19.25 3.30 -7.59
C THR A 4 -18.17 3.22 -6.51
N PHE A 5 -18.21 4.14 -5.54
CA PHE A 5 -17.23 4.16 -4.45
C PHE A 5 -17.37 2.93 -3.57
N GLU A 6 -18.59 2.56 -3.22
CA GLU A 6 -18.88 1.34 -2.46
C GLU A 6 -18.35 0.09 -3.19
N SER A 7 -18.58 -0.03 -4.49
CA SER A 7 -18.05 -1.13 -5.30
C SER A 7 -16.52 -1.17 -5.29
N CYS A 8 -15.84 -0.02 -5.39
CA CYS A 8 -14.39 0.06 -5.28
C CYS A 8 -13.88 -0.42 -3.91
N LEU A 9 -14.57 -0.05 -2.83
CA LEU A 9 -14.22 -0.49 -1.47
C LEU A 9 -14.39 -2.00 -1.31
N VAL A 10 -15.48 -2.57 -1.83
CA VAL A 10 -15.74 -4.02 -1.78
C VAL A 10 -14.69 -4.80 -2.60
N LEU A 11 -14.37 -4.35 -3.81
CA LEU A 11 -13.33 -4.98 -4.63
C LEU A 11 -11.94 -4.89 -4.00
N ASN A 12 -11.63 -3.75 -3.37
CA ASN A 12 -10.39 -3.59 -2.63
C ASN A 12 -10.33 -4.55 -1.44
N ALA A 13 -11.39 -4.61 -0.63
CA ALA A 13 -11.57 -5.53 0.50
C ALA A 13 -11.31 -6.99 0.08
N GLN A 14 -11.95 -7.41 -1.01
CA GLN A 14 -11.81 -8.75 -1.58
C GLN A 14 -10.38 -9.03 -2.03
N ALA A 15 -9.72 -8.05 -2.68
CA ALA A 15 -8.35 -8.23 -3.15
C ALA A 15 -7.37 -8.50 -2.02
N ILE A 16 -7.51 -7.84 -0.87
CA ILE A 16 -6.63 -8.05 0.28
C ILE A 16 -6.77 -9.47 0.80
N LEU A 17 -8.02 -9.93 0.99
CA LEU A 17 -8.28 -11.28 1.44
C LEU A 17 -7.66 -12.30 0.46
N LEU A 18 -7.77 -12.04 -0.84
CA LEU A 18 -7.14 -12.87 -1.86
C LEU A 18 -5.60 -12.86 -1.74
N VAL A 19 -4.94 -11.73 -1.52
CA VAL A 19 -3.48 -11.72 -1.27
C VAL A 19 -3.11 -12.49 0.00
N GLN A 20 -3.87 -12.33 1.08
CA GLN A 20 -3.64 -13.05 2.34
C GLN A 20 -3.76 -14.57 2.18
N LEU A 21 -4.62 -15.01 1.25
CA LEU A 21 -4.80 -16.41 0.88
C LEU A 21 -3.80 -16.89 -0.19
N GLY A 22 -2.90 -16.03 -0.67
CA GLY A 22 -1.94 -16.35 -1.74
C GLY A 22 -2.52 -16.28 -3.17
N HIS A 23 -3.79 -15.92 -3.34
CA HIS A 23 -4.48 -15.73 -4.62
C HIS A 23 -4.15 -14.37 -5.24
N CYS A 24 -2.86 -14.11 -5.51
CA CYS A 24 -2.41 -12.78 -5.93
C CYS A 24 -2.92 -12.36 -7.31
N GLU A 25 -3.12 -13.28 -8.25
CA GLU A 25 -3.63 -12.94 -9.58
C GLU A 25 -5.08 -12.44 -9.53
N GLU A 26 -5.93 -13.11 -8.75
CA GLU A 26 -7.31 -12.70 -8.51
C GLU A 26 -7.38 -11.38 -7.76
N ALA A 27 -6.47 -11.16 -6.78
CA ALA A 27 -6.36 -9.89 -6.09
C ALA A 27 -6.03 -8.73 -7.05
N ILE A 28 -5.03 -8.92 -7.91
CA ILE A 28 -4.64 -7.95 -8.95
C ILE A 28 -5.83 -7.65 -9.87
N ARG A 29 -6.60 -8.67 -10.26
CA ARG A 29 -7.80 -8.51 -11.08
C ARG A 29 -8.85 -7.65 -10.38
N CYS A 30 -9.14 -7.93 -9.11
CA CYS A 30 -10.11 -7.15 -8.32
C CYS A 30 -9.70 -5.67 -8.20
N ILE A 31 -8.41 -5.39 -7.95
CA ILE A 31 -7.93 -4.01 -7.82
C ILE A 31 -7.98 -3.28 -9.17
N LYS A 32 -7.64 -3.95 -10.27
CA LYS A 32 -7.76 -3.37 -11.62
C LYS A 32 -9.20 -3.03 -11.96
N GLU A 33 -10.15 -3.89 -11.60
CA GLU A 33 -11.58 -3.63 -11.76
C GLU A 33 -12.03 -2.40 -10.95
N ALA A 34 -11.59 -2.29 -9.69
CA ALA A 34 -11.87 -1.10 -8.87
C ALA A 34 -11.29 0.18 -9.49
N LEU A 35 -10.07 0.13 -10.04
CA LEU A 35 -9.46 1.27 -10.73
C LEU A 35 -10.23 1.66 -11.99
N GLN A 36 -10.74 0.68 -12.75
CA GLN A 36 -11.58 0.94 -13.93
C GLN A 36 -12.90 1.61 -13.56
N LEU A 37 -13.54 1.15 -12.47
CA LEU A 37 -14.76 1.79 -11.94
C LEU A 37 -14.50 3.23 -11.47
N LEU A 38 -13.32 3.50 -10.94
CA LEU A 38 -12.94 4.84 -10.45
C LEU A 38 -12.56 5.80 -11.59
N GLN A 39 -12.07 5.28 -12.73
CA GLN A 39 -11.52 6.07 -13.83
C GLN A 39 -12.44 7.20 -14.33
N PRO A 40 -13.76 7.03 -14.51
CA PRO A 40 -14.65 8.11 -14.93
C PRO A 40 -14.68 9.28 -13.93
N ASN A 41 -14.52 9.01 -12.64
CA ASN A 41 -14.54 10.02 -11.58
C ASN A 41 -13.20 10.76 -11.42
N LEU A 42 -12.11 10.20 -11.93
CA LEU A 42 -10.78 10.83 -11.93
C LEU A 42 -10.60 11.80 -13.10
N ARG A 43 -11.43 11.68 -14.14
CA ARG A 43 -11.52 12.68 -15.21
C ARG A 43 -12.30 13.88 -14.70
N LEU A 44 -11.69 14.67 -13.80
CA LEU A 44 -12.29 15.92 -13.33
C LEU A 44 -12.35 16.94 -14.48
N PRO A 45 -13.54 17.43 -14.86
CA PRO A 45 -13.70 18.68 -15.59
C PRO A 45 -13.32 19.85 -14.67
N ALA A 46 -12.84 20.95 -15.25
CA ALA A 46 -12.52 22.17 -14.52
C ALA A 46 -13.68 22.63 -13.61
N ALA A 47 -13.38 22.80 -12.32
CA ALA A 47 -14.12 23.53 -11.29
C ALA A 47 -15.60 23.86 -11.57
N THR A 48 -16.53 23.25 -10.83
CA THR A 48 -17.79 23.89 -10.49
C THR A 48 -18.25 23.46 -9.10
N GLN A 49 -18.73 24.45 -8.35
CA GLN A 49 -18.84 24.52 -6.90
C GLN A 49 -19.92 23.62 -6.25
N PRO A 50 -19.87 23.47 -4.90
CA PRO A 50 -20.73 22.54 -4.17
C PRO A 50 -22.07 23.15 -3.76
N GLN A 51 -23.12 22.35 -3.84
CA GLN A 51 -24.19 22.31 -2.84
C GLN A 51 -24.68 20.87 -2.75
N ASP A 52 -24.71 20.28 -1.55
CA ASP A 52 -25.90 19.53 -1.18
C ASP A 52 -26.11 19.36 0.33
N ASN A 53 -27.37 19.53 0.71
CA ASN A 53 -27.96 19.29 2.03
C ASN A 53 -28.67 17.92 1.95
N GLY A 54 -28.37 16.96 2.83
CA GLY A 54 -29.22 15.77 2.86
C GLY A 54 -28.74 14.62 3.73
N ASN A 55 -29.39 14.49 4.89
CA ASN A 55 -29.18 13.47 5.91
C ASN A 55 -29.76 12.11 5.46
N THR A 56 -28.91 11.18 5.00
CA THR A 56 -29.26 9.77 4.79
C THR A 56 -28.30 8.89 5.59
N LYS A 57 -28.81 8.06 6.50
CA LYS A 57 -28.03 7.04 7.20
C LYS A 57 -27.55 5.99 6.20
N ARG A 58 -26.24 5.75 6.16
CA ARG A 58 -25.58 4.84 5.22
C ARG A 58 -24.96 3.62 5.95
N PRO A 59 -24.78 2.48 5.25
CA PRO A 59 -24.39 1.21 5.85
C PRO A 59 -22.90 1.15 6.23
N TYR A 60 -22.64 0.62 7.41
CA TYR A 60 -21.29 0.40 7.94
C TYR A 60 -20.62 -0.82 7.27
N TYR A 61 -19.41 -0.65 6.75
CA TYR A 61 -18.55 -1.76 6.30
C TYR A 61 -17.28 -1.79 7.15
N SER A 62 -17.27 -2.58 8.22
CA SER A 62 -16.05 -2.93 8.94
C SER A 62 -15.54 -4.28 8.41
N ILE A 63 -14.34 -4.30 7.84
CA ILE A 63 -13.65 -5.58 7.63
C ILE A 63 -13.09 -6.02 8.98
N PRO A 64 -13.34 -7.25 9.44
CA PRO A 64 -12.73 -7.75 10.65
C PRO A 64 -11.21 -7.73 10.50
N VAL A 65 -10.52 -7.10 11.46
CA VAL A 65 -9.10 -7.36 11.69
C VAL A 65 -9.02 -8.86 11.97
N LEU A 66 -8.42 -9.62 11.04
CA LEU A 66 -8.30 -11.07 11.21
C LEU A 66 -7.57 -11.33 12.55
N PRO A 67 -8.07 -12.27 13.36
CA PRO A 67 -7.40 -12.66 14.59
C PRO A 67 -5.96 -13.09 14.29
N GLU A 68 -5.01 -12.70 15.15
CA GLU A 68 -3.57 -12.93 15.02
C GLU A 68 -3.20 -14.39 14.63
N GLY A 69 -4.05 -15.36 14.99
CA GLY A 69 -3.86 -16.78 14.67
C GLY A 69 -3.88 -17.18 13.19
N ILE A 70 -4.42 -16.36 12.27
CA ILE A 70 -4.48 -16.71 10.83
C ILE A 70 -3.23 -16.22 10.06
N MET A 71 -2.46 -15.27 10.60
CA MET A 71 -1.25 -14.73 9.95
C MET A 71 -0.03 -15.68 10.01
N HIS A 72 -0.07 -16.73 10.81
CA HIS A 72 1.09 -17.60 11.06
C HIS A 72 1.36 -18.68 9.99
N THR A 73 0.52 -18.83 8.96
CA THR A 73 0.69 -19.91 7.97
C THR A 73 1.61 -19.57 6.80
N SER A 74 2.06 -18.32 6.66
CA SER A 74 3.06 -17.93 5.66
C SER A 74 4.12 -17.05 6.31
N SER A 75 5.41 -17.42 6.26
CA SER A 75 6.49 -16.59 6.79
C SER A 75 6.53 -15.19 6.15
N MET A 76 5.99 -15.07 4.93
CA MET A 76 5.80 -13.80 4.22
C MET A 76 4.70 -12.89 4.79
N LEU A 77 3.79 -13.43 5.61
CA LEU A 77 2.68 -12.69 6.22
C LEU A 77 2.78 -12.69 7.76
N SER A 78 3.92 -13.10 8.31
CA SER A 78 4.18 -12.99 9.75
C SER A 78 4.11 -11.52 10.18
N SER A 79 3.80 -11.29 11.46
CA SER A 79 3.82 -9.95 12.09
C SER A 79 5.17 -9.23 11.95
N ASP A 80 6.23 -9.97 11.64
CA ASP A 80 7.59 -9.49 11.48
C ASP A 80 7.92 -9.13 10.01
N ASN A 81 6.95 -9.30 9.09
CA ASN A 81 7.14 -9.01 7.69
C ASN A 81 6.79 -7.56 7.32
N ILE A 82 7.70 -6.94 6.55
CA ILE A 82 7.62 -5.59 5.98
C ILE A 82 6.33 -5.36 5.15
N PHE A 83 5.68 -6.43 4.68
CA PHE A 83 4.46 -6.40 3.87
C PHE A 83 3.15 -6.41 4.67
N SER A 84 3.19 -5.98 5.92
CA SER A 84 2.00 -5.88 6.77
C SER A 84 0.93 -5.01 6.11
N PHE A 85 -0.16 -5.66 5.67
CA PHE A 85 -1.35 -4.96 5.17
C PHE A 85 -1.89 -4.04 6.26
N TYR A 86 -1.91 -2.74 5.99
CA TYR A 86 -2.34 -1.75 6.97
C TYR A 86 -3.86 -1.85 7.20
N PRO A 87 -4.34 -2.39 8.33
CA PRO A 87 -5.76 -2.75 8.49
C PRO A 87 -6.69 -1.53 8.43
N ARG A 88 -6.17 -0.34 8.78
CA ARG A 88 -6.91 0.92 8.69
C ARG A 88 -7.03 1.52 7.30
N MET A 89 -6.26 1.06 6.31
CA MET A 89 -6.56 1.37 4.90
C MET A 89 -7.94 0.84 4.48
N PHE A 90 -8.54 -0.04 5.29
CA PHE A 90 -9.83 -0.66 5.08
C PHE A 90 -10.92 -0.11 5.99
N ASN A 91 -10.54 0.60 7.06
CA ASN A 91 -11.50 1.21 7.97
C ASN A 91 -11.76 2.66 7.51
N ILE A 92 -12.21 2.79 6.27
CA ILE A 92 -12.75 4.02 5.73
C ILE A 92 -14.18 4.11 6.27
N THR A 93 -14.30 4.59 7.50
CA THR A 93 -15.61 4.76 8.12
C THR A 93 -16.29 5.98 7.49
N GLU A 94 -17.49 5.78 6.94
CA GLU A 94 -18.34 6.84 6.37
C GLU A 94 -18.63 8.01 7.31
N HIS A 95 -18.30 7.90 8.61
CA HIS A 95 -18.35 9.02 9.55
C HIS A 95 -17.51 10.25 9.12
N ASP A 96 -16.62 10.11 8.14
CA ASP A 96 -16.07 11.23 7.36
C ASP A 96 -17.06 11.66 6.26
N ASP A 97 -18.27 12.09 6.66
CA ASP A 97 -19.42 12.44 5.80
C ASP A 97 -19.15 13.53 4.73
N SER A 98 -17.92 14.04 4.64
CA SER A 98 -17.52 15.08 3.67
C SER A 98 -16.17 14.88 2.96
N LYS A 99 -15.36 13.83 3.21
CA LYS A 99 -13.92 13.89 2.84
C LYS A 99 -13.23 12.61 2.33
N PHE A 100 -13.94 11.57 1.91
CA PHE A 100 -13.30 10.49 1.15
C PHE A 100 -13.35 10.75 -0.35
N GLY A 101 -12.47 11.65 -0.81
CA GLY A 101 -12.36 12.01 -2.22
C GLY A 101 -11.82 10.86 -3.08
N ALA A 102 -12.18 10.86 -4.37
CA ALA A 102 -11.70 9.89 -5.35
C ALA A 102 -10.17 9.78 -5.38
N ALA A 103 -9.45 10.87 -5.07
CA ALA A 103 -8.00 10.90 -4.95
C ALA A 103 -7.45 9.94 -3.88
N LYS A 104 -8.03 9.91 -2.68
CA LYS A 104 -7.60 9.00 -1.61
C LYS A 104 -7.76 7.54 -2.02
N ILE A 105 -8.93 7.20 -2.55
CA ILE A 105 -9.25 5.85 -3.01
C ILE A 105 -8.28 5.43 -4.11
N PHE A 106 -7.99 6.34 -5.05
CA PHE A 106 -7.02 6.09 -6.11
C PHE A 106 -5.62 5.77 -5.57
N VAL A 107 -5.11 6.58 -4.63
CA VAL A 107 -3.80 6.35 -4.00
C VAL A 107 -3.76 4.99 -3.28
N ILE A 108 -4.82 4.66 -2.53
CA ILE A 108 -4.96 3.37 -1.83
C ILE A 108 -4.97 2.20 -2.82
N LEU A 109 -5.74 2.30 -3.90
CA LEU A 109 -5.84 1.25 -4.91
C LEU A 109 -4.52 1.03 -5.64
N ILE A 110 -3.77 2.09 -5.98
CA ILE A 110 -2.44 1.94 -6.59
C ILE A 110 -1.47 1.27 -5.60
N PHE A 111 -1.50 1.67 -4.32
CA PHE A 111 -0.66 1.05 -3.31
C PHE A 111 -0.95 -0.45 -3.18
N ASN A 112 -2.23 -0.82 -3.06
CA ASN A 112 -2.61 -2.23 -2.95
C ASN A 112 -2.28 -3.01 -4.23
N LEU A 113 -2.37 -2.38 -5.41
CA LEU A 113 -1.95 -3.00 -6.66
C LEU A 113 -0.44 -3.29 -6.66
N ALA A 114 0.36 -2.31 -6.24
CA ALA A 114 1.81 -2.46 -6.10
C ALA A 114 2.16 -3.59 -5.12
N MET A 115 1.46 -3.64 -3.99
CA MET A 115 1.64 -4.68 -2.97
C MET A 115 1.25 -6.05 -3.51
N ALA A 116 0.09 -6.21 -4.13
CA ALA A 116 -0.32 -7.51 -4.69
C ALA A 116 0.70 -8.03 -5.72
N HIS A 117 1.25 -7.16 -6.57
CA HIS A 117 2.33 -7.54 -7.49
C HIS A 117 3.65 -7.88 -6.77
N HIS A 118 3.99 -7.16 -5.70
CA HIS A 118 5.20 -7.40 -4.93
C HIS A 118 5.14 -8.74 -4.18
N VAL A 119 4.03 -9.05 -3.51
CA VAL A 119 3.81 -10.38 -2.88
C VAL A 119 3.86 -11.48 -3.94
N HIS A 120 3.19 -11.29 -5.08
CA HIS A 120 3.21 -12.28 -6.16
C HIS A 120 4.64 -12.56 -6.65
N ALA A 121 5.43 -11.51 -6.89
CA ALA A 121 6.83 -11.68 -7.29
C ALA A 121 7.63 -12.47 -6.25
N ALA A 122 7.40 -12.17 -4.98
CA ALA A 122 8.13 -12.81 -3.89
C ALA A 122 7.73 -14.30 -3.69
N LEU A 123 6.44 -14.64 -3.88
CA LEU A 123 5.98 -16.04 -3.88
C LEU A 123 6.61 -16.86 -5.02
N LEU A 124 6.70 -16.29 -6.23
CA LEU A 124 7.35 -16.95 -7.36
C LEU A 124 8.83 -17.24 -7.08
N GLU A 125 9.55 -16.31 -6.43
CA GLU A 125 10.94 -16.53 -6.01
C GLU A 125 11.06 -17.68 -4.98
N CYS A 126 10.08 -17.83 -4.08
CA CYS A 126 10.06 -18.95 -3.13
C CYS A 126 9.81 -20.29 -3.82
N GLU A 127 8.89 -20.35 -4.79
CA GLU A 127 8.57 -21.58 -5.54
C GLU A 127 9.74 -22.06 -6.39
N ASP A 128 10.46 -21.15 -7.05
CA ASP A 128 11.65 -21.47 -7.87
C ASP A 128 12.77 -22.09 -7.02
N ASN A 129 12.96 -21.60 -5.80
CA ASN A 129 13.95 -22.14 -4.86
C ASN A 129 13.56 -23.53 -4.31
N ALA A 130 12.27 -23.84 -4.23
CA ALA A 130 11.78 -25.10 -3.67
C ALA A 130 11.75 -26.26 -4.69
N ASN A 131 11.54 -25.97 -5.98
CA ASN A 131 11.16 -26.98 -6.98
C ASN A 131 12.29 -27.54 -7.87
N ASN A 132 13.58 -27.34 -7.53
CA ASN A 132 14.74 -28.02 -8.16
C ASN A 132 14.70 -28.17 -9.70
N GLY A 133 14.23 -27.16 -10.44
CA GLY A 133 14.62 -26.95 -11.83
C GLY A 133 13.71 -27.45 -12.96
N TRP A 134 12.43 -27.77 -12.74
CA TRP A 134 11.49 -28.06 -13.85
C TRP A 134 10.45 -26.98 -14.13
N LEU A 135 10.21 -26.05 -13.20
CA LEU A 135 9.46 -24.84 -13.51
C LEU A 135 10.36 -23.86 -14.25
N LYS A 136 9.77 -23.18 -15.24
CA LYS A 136 10.43 -22.29 -16.19
C LYS A 136 11.20 -21.20 -15.44
N LEU A 137 12.53 -21.34 -15.31
CA LEU A 137 13.40 -20.33 -14.68
C LEU A 137 13.05 -18.95 -15.24
N GLU A 138 12.54 -18.06 -14.37
CA GLU A 138 12.39 -16.66 -14.74
C GLU A 138 13.77 -16.13 -15.14
N THR A 139 13.88 -15.53 -16.33
CA THR A 139 15.18 -14.98 -16.72
C THR A 139 15.50 -13.79 -15.81
N PRO A 140 16.79 -13.52 -15.49
CA PRO A 140 17.16 -12.34 -14.72
C PRO A 140 16.59 -11.03 -15.27
N ARG A 141 16.38 -10.97 -16.60
CA ARG A 141 15.77 -9.83 -17.28
C ARG A 141 14.28 -9.69 -16.99
N ASP A 142 13.53 -10.80 -16.97
CA ASP A 142 12.10 -10.80 -16.65
C ASP A 142 11.89 -10.36 -15.20
N ARG A 143 12.69 -10.89 -14.28
CA ARG A 143 12.72 -10.48 -12.87
C ARG A 143 12.99 -8.98 -12.73
N GLN A 144 14.05 -8.47 -13.37
CA GLN A 144 14.40 -7.05 -13.33
C GLN A 144 13.27 -6.17 -13.87
N THR A 145 12.63 -6.59 -14.97
CA THR A 145 11.51 -5.87 -15.58
C THR A 145 10.32 -5.80 -14.63
N ARG A 146 10.00 -6.91 -13.95
CA ARG A 146 8.93 -7.00 -12.95
C ARG A 146 9.20 -6.09 -11.76
N LEU A 147 10.38 -6.16 -11.14
CA LEU A 147 10.76 -5.32 -10.00
C LEU A 147 10.72 -3.83 -10.37
N THR A 148 11.18 -3.47 -11.57
CA THR A 148 11.12 -2.08 -12.08
C THR A 148 9.67 -1.61 -12.22
N ALA A 149 8.78 -2.47 -12.72
CA ALA A 149 7.36 -2.14 -12.85
C ALA A 149 6.71 -1.90 -11.47
N ILE A 150 7.01 -2.76 -10.49
CA ILE A 150 6.50 -2.63 -9.11
C ILE A 150 7.03 -1.34 -8.46
N LEU A 151 8.33 -1.05 -8.60
CA LEU A 151 8.94 0.19 -8.09
C LEU A 151 8.20 1.41 -8.65
N LYS A 152 7.94 1.42 -9.96
CA LYS A 152 7.19 2.51 -10.60
C LYS A 152 5.78 2.67 -10.03
N MET A 153 5.12 1.58 -9.63
CA MET A 153 3.81 1.67 -8.96
C MET A 153 3.91 2.35 -7.60
N TYR A 154 4.88 1.99 -6.74
CA TYR A 154 5.09 2.69 -5.46
C TYR A 154 5.45 4.16 -5.64
N GLN A 155 6.30 4.48 -6.63
CA GLN A 155 6.60 5.87 -6.97
C GLN A 155 5.33 6.64 -7.41
N ASN A 156 4.43 6.00 -8.16
CA ASN A 156 3.15 6.59 -8.52
C ASN A 156 2.24 6.83 -7.31
N VAL A 157 2.29 6.00 -6.25
CA VAL A 157 1.59 6.26 -4.98
C VAL A 157 2.08 7.57 -4.36
N ILE A 158 3.40 7.72 -4.24
CA ILE A 158 4.04 8.90 -3.63
C ILE A 158 3.72 10.17 -4.44
N VAL A 159 3.89 10.11 -5.76
CA VAL A 159 3.57 11.23 -6.66
C VAL A 159 2.08 11.56 -6.63
N GLY A 160 1.21 10.54 -6.69
CA GLY A 160 -0.24 10.68 -6.62
C GLY A 160 -0.67 11.36 -5.32
N ALA A 161 -0.15 10.89 -4.18
CA ALA A 161 -0.41 11.49 -2.88
C ALA A 161 -0.01 12.98 -2.85
N ARG A 162 1.21 13.31 -3.31
CA ARG A 162 1.73 14.68 -3.33
C ARG A 162 0.95 15.64 -4.23
N THR A 163 0.41 15.13 -5.34
CA THR A 163 -0.21 15.96 -6.39
C THR A 163 -1.73 16.07 -6.27
N THR A 164 -2.38 15.11 -5.61
CA THR A 164 -3.85 15.02 -5.59
C THR A 164 -4.46 15.21 -4.20
N LEU A 165 -3.69 15.05 -3.12
CA LEU A 165 -4.19 15.18 -1.76
C LEU A 165 -3.88 16.57 -1.19
N SER A 166 -4.84 17.13 -0.46
CA SER A 166 -4.59 18.30 0.38
C SER A 166 -3.71 17.93 1.59
N PRO A 167 -3.05 18.91 2.26
CA PRO A 167 -2.18 18.65 3.41
C PRO A 167 -2.84 17.81 4.51
N ASP A 168 -4.11 18.07 4.83
CA ASP A 168 -4.88 17.30 5.83
C ASP A 168 -5.07 15.84 5.41
N GLU A 169 -5.31 15.62 4.11
CA GLU A 169 -5.51 14.28 3.55
C GLU A 169 -4.22 13.48 3.45
N VAL A 170 -3.09 14.17 3.21
CA VAL A 170 -1.75 13.56 3.31
C VAL A 170 -1.51 13.04 4.72
N GLY A 171 -1.92 13.78 5.76
CA GLY A 171 -1.84 13.32 7.14
C GLY A 171 -2.61 12.02 7.37
N GLY A 172 -3.84 11.93 6.84
CA GLY A 172 -4.66 10.72 6.91
C GLY A 172 -4.12 9.52 6.11
N LEU A 173 -3.23 9.75 5.14
CA LEU A 173 -2.60 8.71 4.33
C LEU A 173 -1.09 8.59 4.57
N LEU A 174 -0.56 9.21 5.62
CA LEU A 174 0.87 9.30 5.86
C LEU A 174 1.51 7.91 5.96
N CYS A 175 0.86 6.98 6.65
CA CYS A 175 1.30 5.58 6.74
C CYS A 175 1.40 4.91 5.36
N VAL A 176 0.47 5.18 4.44
CA VAL A 176 0.48 4.61 3.08
C VAL A 176 1.65 5.16 2.28
N VAL A 177 1.87 6.48 2.35
CA VAL A 177 2.95 7.14 1.62
C VAL A 177 4.31 6.69 2.14
N THR A 178 4.47 6.56 3.46
CA THR A 178 5.71 6.05 4.04
C THR A 178 5.93 4.58 3.70
N ALA A 179 4.91 3.72 3.81
CA ALA A 179 5.02 2.32 3.42
C ALA A 179 5.41 2.17 1.94
N ALA A 180 4.87 3.02 1.06
CA ALA A 180 5.27 3.07 -0.34
C ALA A 180 6.74 3.47 -0.51
N ALA A 181 7.23 4.45 0.25
CA ALA A 181 8.64 4.87 0.24
C ALA A 181 9.57 3.75 0.74
N ASN A 182 9.21 3.08 1.84
CA ASN A 182 9.95 1.95 2.38
C ASN A 182 10.03 0.80 1.35
N ASN A 183 8.89 0.40 0.78
CA ASN A 183 8.84 -0.67 -0.23
C ASN A 183 9.61 -0.31 -1.51
N ALA A 184 9.63 0.97 -1.91
CA ALA A 184 10.47 1.45 -3.00
C ALA A 184 11.97 1.35 -2.67
N GLY A 185 12.36 1.68 -1.43
CA GLY A 185 13.71 1.48 -0.92
C GLY A 185 14.14 0.01 -0.97
N HIS A 186 13.27 -0.89 -0.52
CA HIS A 186 13.48 -2.34 -0.58
C HIS A 186 13.74 -2.84 -2.00
N LEU A 187 12.88 -2.46 -2.96
CA LEU A 187 13.07 -2.84 -4.35
C LEU A 187 14.37 -2.29 -4.95
N ASN A 188 14.74 -1.05 -4.60
CA ASN A 188 16.01 -0.48 -5.02
C ASN A 188 17.20 -1.26 -4.47
N THR A 189 17.13 -1.76 -3.24
CA THR A 189 18.14 -2.68 -2.68
C THR A 189 18.22 -3.97 -3.50
N CYS A 190 17.08 -4.60 -3.82
CA CYS A 190 17.05 -5.82 -4.66
C CYS A 190 17.66 -5.59 -6.05
N MET A 191 17.57 -4.37 -6.58
CA MET A 191 18.14 -3.98 -7.88
C MET A 191 19.57 -3.43 -7.79
N ASN A 192 20.19 -3.39 -6.61
CA ASN A 192 21.51 -2.79 -6.34
C ASN A 192 21.60 -1.28 -6.66
N ASN A 193 20.49 -0.55 -6.57
CA ASN A 193 20.40 0.90 -6.80
C ASN A 193 20.59 1.68 -5.49
N PHE A 194 21.83 1.69 -4.96
CA PHE A 194 22.11 2.25 -3.64
C PHE A 194 21.72 3.73 -3.46
N GLN A 195 21.93 4.57 -4.48
CA GLN A 195 21.58 5.99 -4.41
C GLN A 195 20.06 6.19 -4.27
N GLU A 196 19.25 5.42 -5.00
CA GLU A 196 17.80 5.50 -4.96
C GLU A 196 17.23 4.91 -3.65
N MET A 197 17.89 3.89 -3.10
CA MET A 197 17.59 3.40 -1.76
C MET A 197 17.82 4.50 -0.71
N GLN A 198 18.95 5.21 -0.76
CA GLN A 198 19.22 6.33 0.14
C GLN A 198 18.21 7.47 -0.02
N ALA A 199 17.79 7.77 -1.25
CA ALA A 199 16.74 8.75 -1.52
C ALA A 199 15.40 8.33 -0.89
N SER A 200 15.06 7.05 -0.97
CA SER A 200 13.83 6.48 -0.38
C SER A 200 13.85 6.57 1.15
N LEU A 201 14.98 6.23 1.78
CA LEU A 201 15.18 6.39 3.23
C LEU A 201 15.09 7.85 3.67
N ASN A 202 15.71 8.77 2.92
CA ASN A 202 15.62 10.19 3.22
C ASN A 202 14.18 10.71 3.15
N LEU A 203 13.42 10.27 2.14
CA LEU A 203 12.00 10.61 2.02
C LEU A 203 11.19 10.04 3.19
N GLU A 204 11.42 8.78 3.55
CA GLU A 204 10.78 8.14 4.70
C GLU A 204 11.05 8.90 6.01
N MET A 205 12.30 9.29 6.26
CA MET A 205 12.65 10.12 7.43
C MET A 205 11.95 11.48 7.42
N GLN A 206 11.77 12.10 6.24
CA GLN A 206 11.02 13.35 6.11
C GLN A 206 9.52 13.15 6.39
N LEU A 207 8.92 12.07 5.87
CA LEU A 207 7.52 11.72 6.13
C LEU A 207 7.30 11.41 7.62
N MET A 208 8.22 10.70 8.25
CA MET A 208 8.21 10.47 9.70
C MET A 208 8.23 11.76 10.50
N LYS A 209 9.03 12.76 10.10
CA LYS A 209 9.03 14.07 10.77
C LYS A 209 7.66 14.75 10.76
N LEU A 210 6.87 14.53 9.71
CA LEU A 210 5.50 15.06 9.65
C LEU A 210 4.60 14.43 10.73
N SER A 211 4.84 13.16 11.10
CA SER A 211 4.09 12.42 12.12
C SER A 211 4.26 12.95 13.55
N TYR A 212 5.36 13.68 13.81
CA TYR A 212 5.62 14.31 15.11
C TYR A 212 5.09 15.75 15.18
N GLY A 213 4.54 16.26 14.08
CA GLY A 213 4.14 17.66 13.94
C GLY A 213 2.70 17.80 13.49
N ALA A 214 2.50 18.35 12.29
CA ALA A 214 1.19 18.72 11.77
C ALA A 214 0.26 17.54 11.45
N CYS A 215 0.81 16.33 11.34
CA CYS A 215 0.05 15.10 11.10
C CYS A 215 0.27 14.18 12.29
N THR A 216 -0.81 13.65 12.89
CA THR A 216 -0.66 12.63 13.93
C THR A 216 -0.87 11.26 13.30
N ILE A 217 0.12 10.38 13.44
CA ILE A 217 -0.11 8.97 13.14
C ILE A 217 -0.98 8.40 14.27
N PRO A 218 -2.02 7.63 13.97
CA PRO A 218 -2.84 7.01 14.99
C PRO A 218 -2.01 6.04 15.85
N ALA A 219 -2.25 6.01 17.16
CA ALA A 219 -1.48 5.20 18.13
C ALA A 219 -1.35 3.72 17.73
N MET A 220 -2.44 3.13 17.23
CA MET A 220 -2.47 1.72 16.78
C MET A 220 -1.65 1.45 15.51
N ASP A 221 -1.39 2.49 14.73
CA ASP A 221 -0.67 2.41 13.47
C ASP A 221 0.85 2.57 13.71
N TYR A 222 1.27 3.24 14.79
CA TYR A 222 2.69 3.42 15.12
C TYR A 222 3.47 2.11 15.25
N GLY A 223 2.88 1.07 15.84
CA GLY A 223 3.57 -0.22 16.02
C GLY A 223 3.92 -0.89 14.70
N ILE A 224 2.94 -1.00 13.79
CA ILE A 224 3.13 -1.57 12.45
C ILE A 224 4.10 -0.71 11.64
N PHE A 225 3.89 0.61 11.70
CA PHE A 225 4.74 1.59 11.04
C PHE A 225 6.20 1.41 11.41
N PHE A 226 6.55 1.54 12.69
CA PHE A 226 7.93 1.43 13.14
C PHE A 226 8.53 0.07 12.83
N SER A 227 7.79 -1.02 13.05
CA SER A 227 8.28 -2.38 12.78
C SER A 227 8.67 -2.54 11.31
N SER A 228 7.88 -2.00 10.38
CA SER A 228 8.18 -2.09 8.94
C SER A 228 9.46 -1.34 8.52
N ILE A 229 9.79 -0.23 9.20
CA ILE A 229 11.00 0.57 8.93
C ILE A 229 12.23 -0.11 9.49
N PHE A 230 12.16 -0.57 10.74
CA PHE A 230 13.30 -1.18 11.42
C PHE A 230 13.75 -2.49 10.73
N VAL A 231 12.80 -3.31 10.29
CA VAL A 231 13.12 -4.55 9.56
C VAL A 231 13.85 -4.25 8.23
N PHE A 232 13.48 -3.18 7.52
CA PHE A 232 14.19 -2.80 6.29
C PHE A 232 15.63 -2.33 6.57
N LEU A 233 15.82 -1.50 7.59
CA LEU A 233 17.14 -1.02 8.00
C LEU A 233 18.05 -2.16 8.48
N GLU A 234 17.52 -3.13 9.22
CA GLU A 234 18.26 -4.32 9.62
C GLU A 234 18.59 -5.24 8.44
N GLY A 235 17.61 -5.52 7.58
CA GLY A 235 17.76 -6.41 6.43
C GLY A 235 18.74 -5.91 5.37
N ALA A 236 18.92 -4.60 5.23
CA ALA A 236 19.91 -3.99 4.34
C ALA A 236 21.33 -3.99 4.91
N GLY A 237 21.56 -4.56 6.10
CA GLY A 237 22.84 -4.43 6.82
C GLY A 237 23.14 -2.99 7.26
N LEU A 238 22.11 -2.14 7.27
CA LEU A 238 22.19 -0.73 7.68
C LEU A 238 21.87 -0.57 9.17
N SER A 239 21.99 -1.63 9.98
CA SER A 239 21.70 -1.61 11.41
C SER A 239 22.35 -0.40 12.06
N ILE A 240 21.56 0.66 12.25
CA ILE A 240 21.98 1.84 12.95
C ILE A 240 22.03 1.37 14.39
N SER A 241 23.24 1.15 14.93
CA SER A 241 23.38 0.95 16.38
C SER A 241 22.53 1.99 17.09
N PRO A 242 21.76 1.63 18.14
CA PRO A 242 21.00 2.60 18.89
C PRO A 242 21.96 3.73 19.26
N ALA A 243 21.68 4.95 18.81
CA ALA A 243 22.41 6.11 19.25
C ALA A 243 22.20 6.19 20.77
N ALA A 244 23.25 5.86 21.52
CA ALA A 244 23.37 6.13 22.94
C ALA A 244 23.52 7.64 23.17
#